data_AF-A0A819QVQ3-F1
#
_entry.id   AF-A0A819QVQ3-F1
#
_cell.length_a   1.000
_cell.length_b   1.000
_cell.length_c   1.000
_cell.angle_alpha   90.00
_cell.angle_beta   90.00
_cell.angle_gamma   90.00
#
_symmetry.space_group_name_H-M   'P 1'
#
loop_
_entity.id
_entity.type
_entity.pdbx_description
1 polymer ?
#
loop_
_entity_poly.entity_id
_entity_poly.type
_entity_poly.pdbx_seq_one_letter_code
_entity_poly.pdbx_strand_id
1 'polypeptide(L)'
;MQLLNAATNTNANVSIMMNIEMSDAEGIGNICADTPSGDKTKTILIGAHSDGVQAGSGINDNAGPNYRFGIHDSATAPASTPKVALHGTSRITDLFRQWFTEQKLPWSNASFNGGSDYAPFLANGLAVGGVNTGAGGIKSPHERDQYSAMLGTGNGGIANAAYDPCYHQQCDRIRNINPFAYEKVVKSAAYAIEYMGRLNNLEKWLYPEGRPKQLEPFNRNQLYNTQSDPRLY
;
A
#
# COMPACT_ATOMS: atom_id res chain seq x y z
N MET A 1 23.34 6.65 28.64
CA MET A 1 24.09 5.47 28.19
C MET A 1 25.27 5.32 29.14
N GLN A 2 25.12 4.52 30.19
CA GLN A 2 26.19 4.23 31.14
C GLN A 2 26.59 2.78 30.91
N LEU A 3 27.80 2.56 30.38
CA LEU A 3 28.38 1.24 30.17
C LEU A 3 28.78 0.68 31.54
N LEU A 4 28.12 -0.39 31.97
CA LEU A 4 28.56 -1.20 33.10
C LEU A 4 29.29 -2.44 32.56
N ASN A 5 30.57 -2.54 32.93
CA ASN A 5 31.45 -3.67 32.66
C ASN A 5 30.84 -4.97 33.21
N ALA A 6 30.84 -6.02 32.39
CA ALA A 6 30.39 -7.35 32.77
C ALA A 6 31.38 -8.01 33.75
N ALA A 7 30.93 -8.26 34.97
CA ALA A 7 31.52 -9.27 35.83
C ALA A 7 30.89 -10.63 35.49
N THR A 8 31.75 -11.63 35.34
CA THR A 8 31.42 -13.02 34.99
C THR A 8 30.68 -13.73 36.13
N ASN A 9 29.68 -14.54 35.76
CA ASN A 9 28.92 -15.48 36.59
C ASN A 9 28.00 -14.88 37.68
N THR A 10 26.77 -14.55 37.30
CA THR A 10 25.56 -14.90 38.08
C THR A 10 24.36 -14.97 37.14
N ASN A 11 23.45 -15.92 37.35
CA ASN A 11 22.12 -15.89 36.74
C ASN A 11 21.37 -14.67 37.29
N ALA A 12 21.50 -13.52 36.61
CA ALA A 12 20.81 -12.30 36.96
C ALA A 12 19.39 -12.35 36.37
N ASN A 13 18.38 -12.38 37.23
CA ASN A 13 16.99 -12.21 36.80
C ASN A 13 16.71 -10.71 36.61
N VAL A 14 16.37 -10.32 35.39
CA VAL A 14 15.88 -8.98 35.06
C VAL A 14 14.36 -9.02 35.03
N SER A 15 13.71 -8.27 35.92
CA SER A 15 12.27 -8.00 35.84
C SER A 15 12.06 -6.63 35.21
N ILE A 16 11.29 -6.60 34.12
CA ILE A 16 10.87 -5.38 33.46
C ILE A 16 9.40 -5.17 33.82
N MET A 17 9.09 -4.07 34.50
CA MET A 17 7.70 -3.63 34.67
C MET A 17 7.38 -2.63 33.55
N MET A 18 6.43 -2.98 32.69
CA MET A 18 5.90 -2.10 31.65
C MET A 18 4.52 -1.64 32.09
N ASN A 19 4.37 -0.34 32.33
CA ASN A 19 3.06 0.29 32.45
C ASN A 19 2.64 0.73 31.05
N ILE A 20 1.57 0.13 30.54
CA ILE A 20 0.96 0.49 29.26
C ILE A 20 -0.39 1.11 29.58
N GLU A 21 -0.56 2.38 29.25
CA GLU A 21 -1.87 3.04 29.24
C GLU A 21 -2.35 3.10 27.78
N MET A 22 -3.52 2.54 27.52
CA MET A 22 -4.20 2.66 26.22
C MET A 22 -5.35 3.64 26.40
N SER A 23 -5.38 4.67 25.56
CA SER A 23 -6.52 5.59 25.45
C SER A 23 -7.19 5.37 24.10
N ASP A 24 -8.52 5.49 24.06
CA ASP A 24 -9.25 5.50 22.81
C ASP A 24 -8.88 6.75 22.00
N ALA A 25 -8.70 6.58 20.69
CA ALA A 25 -8.44 7.69 19.79
C ALA A 25 -9.77 8.33 19.38
N GLU A 26 -10.05 9.53 19.90
CA GLU A 26 -11.19 10.34 19.49
C GLU A 26 -10.92 11.03 18.14
N GLY A 27 -11.91 11.05 17.23
CA GLY A 27 -11.84 11.83 15.98
C GLY A 27 -11.25 11.13 14.75
N ILE A 28 -11.14 9.79 14.73
CA ILE A 28 -10.71 9.04 13.54
C ILE A 28 -11.89 8.84 12.57
N GLY A 29 -11.66 9.06 11.27
CA GLY A 29 -12.64 8.80 10.22
C GLY A 29 -12.02 8.68 8.83
N ASN A 30 -12.75 8.02 7.92
CA ASN A 30 -12.39 7.94 6.51
C ASN A 30 -12.91 9.17 5.76
N ILE A 31 -12.11 9.70 4.83
CA ILE A 31 -12.57 10.69 3.85
C ILE A 31 -12.87 9.94 2.55
N CYS A 32 -14.06 10.15 1.99
CA CYS A 32 -14.48 9.51 0.75
C CYS A 32 -15.00 10.54 -0.24
N ALA A 33 -14.64 10.37 -1.50
CA ALA A 33 -15.03 11.25 -2.59
C ALA A 33 -15.47 10.42 -3.80
N ASP A 34 -16.71 10.62 -4.22
CA ASP A 34 -17.29 9.98 -5.40
C ASP A 34 -17.25 10.94 -6.60
N THR A 35 -17.09 10.41 -7.82
CA THR A 35 -17.32 11.20 -9.03
C THR A 35 -18.81 11.57 -9.15
N PRO A 36 -19.16 12.75 -9.68
CA PRO A 36 -20.56 13.19 -9.79
C PRO A 36 -21.38 12.36 -10.79
N SER A 37 -20.70 11.60 -11.66
CA SER A 37 -21.30 10.78 -12.72
C SER A 37 -20.68 9.38 -12.75
N GLY A 38 -21.32 8.47 -13.48
CA GLY A 38 -20.88 7.09 -13.67
C GLY A 38 -21.99 6.08 -13.36
N ASP A 39 -21.73 4.81 -13.67
CA ASP A 39 -22.61 3.71 -13.32
C ASP A 39 -22.42 3.34 -11.84
N LYS A 40 -23.40 3.69 -10.99
CA LYS A 40 -23.34 3.44 -9.54
C LYS A 40 -23.32 1.96 -9.16
N THR A 41 -23.60 1.06 -10.10
CA THR A 41 -23.50 -0.39 -9.88
C THR A 41 -22.08 -0.94 -10.14
N LYS A 42 -21.17 -0.08 -10.62
CA LYS A 42 -19.79 -0.43 -10.99
C LYS A 42 -18.83 0.66 -10.50
N THR A 43 -18.38 0.50 -9.25
CA THR A 43 -17.43 1.42 -8.64
C THR A 43 -16.02 0.85 -8.70
N ILE A 44 -15.06 1.67 -9.12
CA ILE A 44 -13.63 1.45 -8.90
C ILE A 44 -13.26 2.28 -7.68
N LEU A 45 -12.78 1.63 -6.63
CA LEU A 45 -12.25 2.32 -5.45
C LEU A 45 -10.74 2.49 -5.59
N ILE A 46 -10.26 3.69 -5.28
CA ILE A 46 -8.83 3.97 -5.10
C ILE A 46 -8.70 4.59 -3.72
N GLY A 47 -7.72 4.13 -2.96
CA GLY A 47 -7.52 4.59 -1.60
C GLY A 47 -6.06 4.49 -1.16
N ALA A 48 -5.78 5.21 -0.09
CA ALA A 48 -4.59 5.13 0.72
C ALA A 48 -4.99 5.58 2.13
N HIS A 49 -4.40 4.99 3.16
CA HIS A 49 -4.53 5.51 4.51
C HIS A 49 -3.94 6.93 4.61
N SER A 50 -4.55 7.78 5.44
CA SER A 50 -4.15 9.18 5.63
C SER A 50 -3.58 9.48 7.02
N ASP A 51 -3.51 8.46 7.87
CA ASP A 51 -2.85 8.52 9.16
C ASP A 51 -1.35 8.26 9.01
N GLY A 52 -0.61 8.66 10.03
CA GLY A 52 0.80 8.33 10.18
C GLY A 52 1.08 7.83 11.59
N VAL A 53 2.34 7.53 11.88
CA VAL A 53 2.75 7.15 13.24
C VAL A 53 3.05 8.38 14.08
N GLN A 54 2.88 8.26 15.40
CA GLN A 54 3.21 9.33 16.37
C GLN A 54 4.65 9.84 16.24
N ALA A 55 5.57 9.00 15.76
CA ALA A 55 6.97 9.34 15.64
C ALA A 55 7.28 10.41 14.58
N GLY A 56 6.40 10.71 13.62
CA GLY A 56 6.74 11.62 12.51
C GLY A 56 5.56 12.11 11.70
N SER A 57 5.82 12.87 10.63
CA SER A 57 4.77 13.44 9.79
C SER A 57 4.18 12.48 8.74
N GLY A 58 4.72 11.28 8.57
CA GLY A 58 4.13 10.25 7.71
C GLY A 58 4.05 10.62 6.22
N ILE A 59 4.97 11.46 5.73
CA ILE A 59 4.85 12.08 4.39
C ILE A 59 5.16 11.08 3.27
N ASN A 60 6.11 10.20 3.51
CA ASN A 60 6.70 9.33 2.52
C ASN A 60 6.20 7.88 2.61
N ASP A 61 5.26 7.56 3.49
CA ASP A 61 4.59 6.27 3.42
C ASP A 61 3.50 6.36 2.34
N ASN A 62 3.83 6.37 1.03
CA ASN A 62 4.87 5.58 0.36
C ASN A 62 5.54 6.28 -0.88
N ALA A 63 6.82 6.72 -0.81
CA ALA A 63 7.64 7.24 -1.94
C ALA A 63 9.19 7.36 -1.71
N GLY A 64 9.83 6.46 -0.94
CA GLY A 64 11.18 6.71 -0.34
C GLY A 64 12.37 6.95 -1.29
N PRO A 65 13.50 7.48 -0.78
CA PRO A 65 14.63 7.89 -1.61
C PRO A 65 15.32 6.72 -2.32
N ASN A 66 15.27 5.51 -1.74
CA ASN A 66 15.85 4.30 -2.29
C ASN A 66 14.75 3.36 -2.87
N TYR A 67 13.68 3.95 -3.38
CA TYR A 67 12.45 3.29 -3.83
C TYR A 67 12.61 1.99 -4.62
N ARG A 68 11.54 1.20 -4.59
CA ARG A 68 11.20 0.21 -5.61
C ARG A 68 9.92 0.63 -6.35
N PHE A 69 9.54 -0.13 -7.36
CA PHE A 69 8.22 -0.16 -7.95
C PHE A 69 7.66 -1.56 -7.72
N GLY A 70 7.18 -1.77 -6.50
CA GLY A 70 6.64 -3.03 -6.04
C GLY A 70 5.20 -3.19 -6.49
N ILE A 71 4.92 -4.15 -7.37
CA ILE A 71 3.56 -4.43 -7.85
C ILE A 71 2.99 -5.58 -7.03
N HIS A 72 1.80 -5.41 -6.45
CA HIS A 72 1.17 -6.48 -5.70
C HIS A 72 0.93 -7.73 -6.57
N ASP A 73 1.50 -8.84 -6.13
CA ASP A 73 1.55 -10.09 -6.88
C ASP A 73 0.38 -11.01 -6.49
N SER A 74 -0.59 -11.17 -7.39
CA SER A 74 -1.77 -12.02 -7.18
C SER A 74 -1.43 -13.46 -6.77
N ALA A 75 -0.27 -13.99 -7.17
CA ALA A 75 0.19 -15.32 -6.79
C ALA A 75 0.47 -15.45 -5.28
N THR A 76 0.63 -14.33 -4.58
CA THR A 76 0.89 -14.27 -3.14
C THR A 76 -0.36 -13.97 -2.31
N ALA A 77 -1.54 -13.91 -2.93
CA ALA A 77 -2.79 -13.70 -2.22
C ALA A 77 -2.98 -14.78 -1.13
N PRO A 78 -3.46 -14.41 0.08
CA PRO A 78 -3.68 -15.37 1.15
C PRO A 78 -4.57 -16.53 0.72
N ALA A 79 -4.32 -17.73 1.22
CA ALA A 79 -5.13 -18.92 0.90
C ALA A 79 -6.61 -18.78 1.30
N SER A 80 -6.92 -17.89 2.24
CA SER A 80 -8.28 -17.52 2.65
C SER A 80 -9.01 -16.61 1.65
N THR A 81 -8.32 -16.10 0.62
CA THR A 81 -8.91 -15.22 -0.39
C THR A 81 -10.03 -15.94 -1.15
N PRO A 82 -11.25 -15.38 -1.22
CA PRO A 82 -12.32 -15.95 -2.02
C PRO A 82 -11.89 -16.11 -3.49
N LYS A 83 -12.08 -17.30 -4.05
CA LYS A 83 -11.63 -17.64 -5.42
C LYS A 83 -12.14 -16.65 -6.49
N VAL A 84 -13.34 -16.13 -6.28
CA VAL A 84 -13.98 -15.14 -7.16
C VAL A 84 -13.15 -13.86 -7.33
N ALA A 85 -12.33 -13.47 -6.35
CA ALA A 85 -11.46 -12.30 -6.44
C ALA A 85 -10.18 -12.55 -7.25
N LEU A 86 -9.70 -13.79 -7.30
CA LEU A 86 -8.35 -14.11 -7.77
C LEU A 86 -8.13 -13.75 -9.24
N HIS A 87 -9.13 -14.00 -10.11
CA HIS A 87 -9.02 -13.65 -11.52
C HIS A 87 -8.86 -12.14 -11.71
N GLY A 88 -9.74 -11.33 -11.10
CA GLY A 88 -9.67 -9.88 -11.18
C GLY A 88 -8.39 -9.32 -10.56
N THR A 89 -7.98 -9.82 -9.39
CA THR A 89 -6.72 -9.44 -8.74
C THR A 89 -5.53 -9.72 -9.67
N SER A 90 -5.49 -10.88 -10.33
CA SER A 90 -4.44 -11.20 -11.30
C SER A 90 -4.44 -10.26 -12.51
N ARG A 91 -5.63 -9.93 -13.04
CA ARG A 91 -5.76 -8.99 -14.15
C ARG A 91 -5.24 -7.60 -13.79
N ILE A 92 -5.51 -7.12 -12.57
CA ILE A 92 -5.01 -5.82 -12.10
C ILE A 92 -3.50 -5.88 -11.88
N THR A 93 -2.96 -6.95 -11.30
CA THR A 93 -1.50 -7.18 -11.19
C THR A 93 -0.83 -7.08 -12.57
N ASP A 94 -1.36 -7.78 -13.56
CA ASP A 94 -0.79 -7.81 -14.91
C ASP A 94 -0.91 -6.43 -15.60
N LEU A 95 -1.98 -5.68 -15.35
CA LEU A 95 -2.16 -4.34 -15.87
C LEU A 95 -1.05 -3.38 -15.39
N PHE A 96 -0.69 -3.43 -14.10
CA PHE A 96 0.43 -2.65 -13.58
C PHE A 96 1.77 -3.13 -14.17
N ARG A 97 2.01 -4.45 -14.23
CA ARG A 97 3.25 -5.01 -14.80
C ARG A 97 3.44 -4.59 -16.25
N GLN A 98 2.35 -4.64 -17.03
CA GLN A 98 2.33 -4.19 -18.41
C GLN A 98 2.71 -2.71 -18.49
N TRP A 99 2.09 -1.84 -17.69
CA TRP A 99 2.39 -0.41 -17.72
C TRP A 99 3.87 -0.13 -17.41
N PHE A 100 4.42 -0.66 -16.32
CA PHE A 100 5.84 -0.43 -15.98
C PHE A 100 6.78 -0.97 -17.07
N THR A 101 6.46 -2.15 -17.64
CA THR A 101 7.25 -2.74 -18.73
C THR A 101 7.21 -1.87 -19.99
N GLU A 102 6.04 -1.36 -20.38
CA GLU A 102 5.88 -0.47 -21.54
C GLU A 102 6.57 0.88 -21.32
N GLN A 103 6.56 1.40 -20.10
CA GLN A 103 7.30 2.60 -19.71
C GLN A 103 8.82 2.37 -19.58
N LYS A 104 9.30 1.13 -19.80
CA LYS A 104 10.70 0.72 -19.62
C LYS A 104 11.22 1.02 -18.22
N LEU A 105 10.36 0.85 -17.23
CA LEU A 105 10.68 1.03 -15.82
C LEU A 105 10.91 -0.32 -15.14
N PRO A 106 11.85 -0.42 -14.20
CA PRO A 106 12.01 -1.62 -13.40
C PRO A 106 10.78 -1.83 -12.52
N TRP A 107 10.51 -3.07 -12.15
CA TRP A 107 9.49 -3.41 -11.15
C TRP A 107 9.86 -4.71 -10.45
N SER A 108 9.30 -4.91 -9.26
CA SER A 108 9.48 -6.14 -8.47
C SER A 108 8.15 -6.59 -7.87
N ASN A 109 8.01 -7.87 -7.55
CA ASN A 109 6.80 -8.37 -6.90
C ASN A 109 6.71 -7.88 -5.46
N ALA A 110 5.53 -7.41 -5.05
CA ALA A 110 5.14 -7.14 -3.67
C ALA A 110 4.16 -8.21 -3.22
N SER A 111 4.40 -8.80 -2.05
CA SER A 111 3.48 -9.81 -1.52
C SER A 111 2.21 -9.17 -0.98
N PHE A 112 1.08 -9.88 -1.10
CA PHE A 112 -0.15 -9.59 -0.36
C PHE A 112 -0.05 -10.14 1.07
N ASN A 113 0.94 -9.71 1.83
CA ASN A 113 1.24 -10.21 3.18
C ASN A 113 0.38 -9.59 4.29
N GLY A 114 -0.43 -8.59 3.97
CA GLY A 114 -1.24 -7.84 4.93
C GLY A 114 -0.47 -6.65 5.51
N GLY A 115 -1.18 -5.64 6.00
CA GLY A 115 -0.59 -4.39 6.48
C GLY A 115 -0.85 -3.16 5.60
N SER A 116 -1.87 -3.22 4.74
CA SER A 116 -2.37 -2.06 3.97
C SER A 116 -3.87 -2.22 3.72
N ASP A 117 -4.51 -1.16 3.22
CA ASP A 117 -5.96 -1.02 3.16
C ASP A 117 -6.67 -2.01 2.23
N TYR A 118 -5.92 -2.68 1.34
CA TYR A 118 -6.51 -3.65 0.41
C TYR A 118 -7.05 -4.91 1.11
N ALA A 119 -6.53 -5.25 2.30
CA ALA A 119 -6.74 -6.58 2.89
C ALA A 119 -8.22 -6.88 3.22
N PRO A 120 -9.00 -5.96 3.83
CA PRO A 120 -10.43 -6.17 4.04
C PRO A 120 -11.23 -6.33 2.75
N PHE A 121 -10.88 -5.62 1.67
CA PHE A 121 -11.56 -5.76 0.38
C PHE A 121 -11.30 -7.14 -0.22
N LEU A 122 -10.03 -7.57 -0.24
CA LEU A 122 -9.65 -8.88 -0.75
C LEU A 122 -10.32 -10.02 0.03
N ALA A 123 -10.41 -9.91 1.35
CA ALA A 123 -11.09 -10.88 2.21
C ALA A 123 -12.59 -11.01 1.91
N ASN A 124 -13.23 -9.96 1.40
CA ASN A 124 -14.65 -9.95 1.00
C ASN A 124 -14.87 -10.28 -0.48
N GLY A 125 -13.85 -10.81 -1.17
CA GLY A 125 -13.97 -11.25 -2.56
C GLY A 125 -13.91 -10.11 -3.58
N LEU A 126 -13.47 -8.92 -3.17
CA LEU A 126 -13.20 -7.83 -4.10
C LEU A 126 -11.83 -8.03 -4.76
N ALA A 127 -11.78 -7.80 -6.07
CA ALA A 127 -10.54 -7.81 -6.82
C ALA A 127 -9.74 -6.56 -6.43
N VAL A 128 -8.46 -6.75 -6.06
CA VAL A 128 -7.59 -5.66 -5.63
C VAL A 128 -6.28 -5.68 -6.40
N GLY A 129 -5.57 -4.57 -6.36
CA GLY A 129 -4.20 -4.48 -6.82
C GLY A 129 -3.62 -3.14 -6.42
N GLY A 130 -2.35 -2.92 -6.72
CA GLY A 130 -1.71 -1.66 -6.40
C GLY A 130 -0.21 -1.76 -6.49
N VAL A 131 0.43 -0.65 -6.14
CA VAL A 131 1.87 -0.50 -6.18
C VAL A 131 2.37 0.12 -4.88
N ASN A 132 3.60 -0.22 -4.50
CA ASN A 132 4.32 0.43 -3.43
C ASN A 132 5.75 0.78 -3.87
N THR A 133 6.42 1.60 -3.08
CA THR A 133 7.80 2.02 -3.27
C THR A 133 8.76 1.46 -2.23
N GLY A 134 8.26 0.57 -1.37
CA GLY A 134 9.03 -0.04 -0.30
C GLY A 134 9.10 0.85 0.94
N ALA A 135 9.27 0.17 2.08
CA ALA A 135 9.34 0.74 3.41
C ALA A 135 10.70 0.41 4.05
N GLY A 136 10.72 -0.15 5.26
CA GLY A 136 11.95 -0.60 5.94
C GLY A 136 12.65 -1.83 5.32
N GLY A 137 12.08 -2.45 4.27
CA GLY A 137 12.72 -3.56 3.56
C GLY A 137 14.03 -3.16 2.90
N ILE A 138 14.96 -4.10 2.74
CA ILE A 138 16.29 -3.85 2.19
C ILE A 138 16.32 -4.07 0.67
N LYS A 139 16.85 -3.10 -0.08
CA LYS A 139 17.14 -3.24 -1.50
C LYS A 139 18.33 -4.16 -1.70
N SER A 140 18.14 -5.25 -2.43
CA SER A 140 19.23 -6.20 -2.72
C SER A 140 20.23 -5.63 -3.75
N PRO A 141 21.48 -6.13 -3.80
CA PRO A 141 22.41 -5.79 -4.87
C PRO A 141 21.85 -6.09 -6.26
N HIS A 142 21.17 -7.22 -6.42
CA HIS A 142 20.54 -7.62 -7.67
C HIS A 142 19.48 -6.62 -8.13
N GLU A 143 18.58 -6.20 -7.24
CA GLU A 143 17.55 -5.21 -7.56
C GLU A 143 18.17 -3.85 -7.88
N ARG A 144 19.19 -3.42 -7.12
CA ARG A 144 19.95 -2.19 -7.44
C ARG A 144 20.52 -2.25 -8.85
N ASP A 145 21.13 -3.37 -9.23
CA ASP A 145 21.73 -3.58 -10.56
C ASP A 145 20.67 -3.55 -11.66
N GLN A 146 19.51 -4.19 -11.44
CA GLN A 146 18.37 -4.13 -12.35
C GLN A 146 17.88 -2.70 -12.58
N TYR A 147 17.73 -1.91 -11.51
CA TYR A 147 17.30 -0.51 -11.63
C TYR A 147 18.37 0.32 -12.33
N SER A 148 19.66 0.11 -12.03
CA SER A 148 20.75 0.80 -12.70
C SER A 148 20.81 0.49 -14.20
N ALA A 149 20.49 -0.75 -14.60
CA ALA A 149 20.46 -1.14 -16.01
C ALA A 149 19.31 -0.46 -16.77
N MET A 150 18.16 -0.27 -16.13
CA MET A 150 16.96 0.31 -16.77
C MET A 150 16.91 1.84 -16.70
N LEU A 151 17.38 2.43 -15.59
CA LEU A 151 17.30 3.86 -15.32
C LEU A 151 18.63 4.61 -15.54
N GLY A 152 19.70 3.88 -15.80
CA GLY A 152 21.05 4.41 -15.98
C GLY A 152 21.91 4.37 -14.71
N THR A 153 23.22 4.39 -14.91
CA THR A 153 24.23 4.36 -13.85
C THR A 153 23.98 5.46 -12.81
N GLY A 154 23.91 5.08 -11.54
CA GLY A 154 23.64 5.99 -10.42
C GLY A 154 22.16 6.10 -10.03
N ASN A 155 21.23 5.65 -10.87
CA ASN A 155 19.79 5.69 -10.59
C ASN A 155 19.24 4.37 -10.03
N GLY A 156 20.11 3.39 -9.77
CA GLY A 156 19.74 2.09 -9.21
C GLY A 156 19.36 2.12 -7.73
N GLY A 157 19.65 3.22 -7.04
CA GLY A 157 19.60 3.29 -5.58
C GLY A 157 20.85 2.66 -4.91
N ILE A 158 20.73 2.39 -3.62
CA ILE A 158 21.79 1.88 -2.76
C ILE A 158 21.46 0.45 -2.35
N ALA A 159 22.35 -0.48 -2.72
CA ALA A 159 22.26 -1.87 -2.32
C ALA A 159 22.51 -2.03 -0.81
N ASN A 160 21.88 -3.02 -0.19
CA ASN A 160 21.96 -3.32 1.24
C ASN A 160 21.49 -2.17 2.15
N ALA A 161 20.68 -1.25 1.62
CA ALA A 161 20.04 -0.18 2.37
C ALA A 161 18.51 -0.31 2.30
N ALA A 162 17.80 0.23 3.29
CA ALA A 162 16.35 0.27 3.29
C ALA A 162 15.80 1.05 2.08
N TYR A 163 14.62 0.69 1.57
CA TYR A 163 13.93 1.49 0.54
C TYR A 163 13.56 2.88 1.08
N ASP A 164 13.07 2.92 2.32
CA ASP A 164 12.85 4.14 3.10
C ASP A 164 13.58 4.05 4.45
N PRO A 165 14.76 4.70 4.59
CA PRO A 165 15.48 4.78 5.86
C PRO A 165 14.74 5.56 6.95
N CYS A 166 13.72 6.34 6.61
CA CYS A 166 12.92 7.14 7.53
C CYS A 166 11.54 6.53 7.80
N TYR A 167 11.27 5.32 7.33
CA TYR A 167 10.01 4.62 7.60
C TYR A 167 9.71 4.59 9.11
N HIS A 168 8.54 5.09 9.50
CA HIS A 168 8.08 5.26 10.89
C HIS A 168 9.01 6.11 11.79
N GLN A 169 9.73 7.08 11.24
CA GLN A 169 10.67 7.93 11.97
C GLN A 169 10.40 9.42 11.80
N GLN A 170 10.96 10.24 12.70
CA GLN A 170 10.84 11.72 12.69
C GLN A 170 11.35 12.39 11.40
N CYS A 171 12.22 11.72 10.67
CA CYS A 171 12.79 12.22 9.43
C CYS A 171 11.89 11.98 8.21
N ASP A 172 10.76 11.29 8.37
CA ASP A 172 9.74 11.14 7.33
C ASP A 172 8.98 12.45 7.10
N ARG A 173 9.56 13.30 6.22
CA ARG A 173 9.12 14.66 5.90
C ARG A 173 9.11 14.84 4.39
N ILE A 174 8.64 16.00 3.91
CA ILE A 174 8.59 16.34 2.46
C ILE A 174 9.93 16.16 1.72
N ARG A 175 11.06 16.27 2.43
CA ARG A 175 12.40 16.07 1.86
C ARG A 175 12.77 14.60 1.65
N ASN A 176 11.99 13.66 2.19
CA ASN A 176 12.21 12.22 2.11
C ASN A 176 11.48 11.57 0.91
N ILE A 177 10.80 12.36 0.07
CA ILE A 177 10.14 11.87 -1.13
C ILE A 177 11.11 11.83 -2.31
N ASN A 178 11.12 10.72 -3.05
CA ASN A 178 11.69 10.68 -4.39
C ASN A 178 10.64 11.15 -5.43
N PRO A 179 10.81 12.32 -6.07
CA PRO A 179 9.80 12.88 -6.97
C PRO A 179 9.59 12.04 -8.24
N PHE A 180 10.64 11.37 -8.73
CA PHE A 180 10.52 10.48 -9.88
C PHE A 180 9.65 9.26 -9.53
N ALA A 181 9.93 8.61 -8.40
CA ALA A 181 9.14 7.46 -7.96
C ALA A 181 7.67 7.83 -7.73
N TYR A 182 7.43 8.95 -7.04
CA TYR A 182 6.10 9.50 -6.79
C TYR A 182 5.33 9.72 -8.10
N GLU A 183 5.93 10.42 -9.08
CA GLU A 183 5.31 10.67 -10.38
C GLU A 183 4.91 9.36 -11.09
N LYS A 184 5.79 8.35 -11.07
CA LYS A 184 5.51 7.07 -11.76
C LYS A 184 4.41 6.28 -11.08
N VAL A 185 4.37 6.25 -9.74
CA VAL A 185 3.27 5.63 -9.00
C VAL A 185 1.94 6.30 -9.34
N VAL A 186 1.86 7.64 -9.29
CA VAL A 186 0.66 8.40 -9.63
C VAL A 186 0.19 8.09 -11.06
N LYS A 187 1.11 8.11 -12.03
CA LYS A 187 0.77 7.80 -13.43
C LYS A 187 0.32 6.35 -13.63
N SER A 188 0.93 5.40 -12.92
CA SER A 188 0.53 3.99 -12.98
C SER A 188 -0.89 3.79 -12.45
N ALA A 189 -1.24 4.46 -11.34
CA ALA A 189 -2.58 4.41 -10.77
C ALA A 189 -3.60 5.03 -11.72
N ALA A 190 -3.30 6.22 -12.25
CA ALA A 190 -4.15 6.91 -13.23
C ALA A 190 -4.42 6.03 -14.46
N TYR A 191 -3.37 5.39 -15.00
CA TYR A 191 -3.50 4.46 -16.13
C TYR A 191 -4.43 3.29 -15.80
N ALA A 192 -4.26 2.64 -14.64
CA ALA A 192 -5.08 1.50 -14.26
C ALA A 192 -6.57 1.88 -14.12
N ILE A 193 -6.84 3.05 -13.54
CA ILE A 193 -8.20 3.59 -13.38
C ILE A 193 -8.83 3.88 -14.74
N GLU A 194 -8.10 4.58 -15.61
CA GLU A 194 -8.58 4.92 -16.96
C GLU A 194 -8.85 3.67 -17.79
N TYR A 195 -7.94 2.69 -17.75
CA TYR A 195 -8.09 1.43 -18.46
C TYR A 195 -9.36 0.71 -18.02
N MET A 196 -9.52 0.49 -16.71
CA MET A 196 -10.69 -0.20 -16.15
C MET A 196 -11.99 0.57 -16.38
N GLY A 197 -11.96 1.90 -16.26
CA GLY A 197 -13.11 2.77 -16.48
C GLY A 197 -13.62 2.80 -17.93
N ARG A 198 -12.77 2.42 -18.89
CA ARG A 198 -13.12 2.32 -20.32
C ARG A 198 -13.54 0.92 -20.77
N LEU A 199 -13.46 -0.09 -19.91
CA LEU A 199 -13.87 -1.43 -20.27
C LEU A 199 -15.39 -1.50 -20.52
N ASN A 200 -15.79 -2.01 -21.69
CA ASN A 200 -17.19 -2.24 -22.04
C ASN A 200 -17.94 -3.08 -21.00
N ASN A 201 -17.23 -4.02 -20.35
CA ASN A 201 -17.78 -4.85 -19.29
C ASN A 201 -16.72 -5.12 -18.21
N LEU A 202 -16.52 -4.14 -17.33
CA LEU A 202 -15.62 -4.26 -16.17
C LEU A 202 -15.94 -5.47 -15.29
N GLU A 203 -17.24 -5.74 -15.06
CA GLU A 203 -17.67 -6.84 -14.20
C GLU A 203 -17.21 -8.19 -14.75
N LYS A 204 -17.47 -8.47 -16.02
CA LYS A 204 -17.02 -9.72 -16.66
C LYS A 204 -15.50 -9.81 -16.74
N TRP A 205 -14.81 -8.69 -16.88
CA TRP A 205 -13.34 -8.65 -16.91
C TRP A 205 -12.73 -9.02 -15.55
N LEU A 206 -13.30 -8.53 -14.45
CA LEU A 206 -12.85 -8.88 -13.10
C LEU A 206 -13.37 -10.27 -12.66
N TYR A 207 -14.64 -10.53 -12.91
CA TYR A 207 -15.42 -11.65 -12.38
C TYR A 207 -16.10 -12.44 -13.51
N PRO A 208 -15.34 -13.21 -14.30
CA PRO A 208 -15.89 -13.94 -15.44
C PRO A 208 -16.97 -14.95 -15.05
N GLU A 209 -16.96 -15.43 -13.80
CA GLU A 209 -17.93 -16.38 -13.23
C GLU A 209 -19.03 -15.70 -12.39
N GLY A 210 -19.07 -14.36 -12.36
CA GLY A 210 -20.02 -13.56 -11.58
C GLY A 210 -19.45 -13.02 -10.27
N ARG A 211 -20.04 -11.92 -9.78
CA ARG A 211 -19.61 -11.22 -8.56
C ARG A 211 -19.89 -12.01 -7.27
N PRO A 212 -19.18 -11.70 -6.17
CA PRO A 212 -19.55 -12.17 -4.84
C PRO A 212 -21.01 -11.81 -4.52
N LYS A 213 -21.82 -12.79 -4.09
CA LYS A 213 -23.25 -12.60 -3.76
C LYS A 213 -23.51 -11.82 -2.46
N GLN A 214 -22.47 -11.59 -1.64
CA GLN A 214 -22.59 -11.12 -0.25
C GLN A 214 -22.11 -9.68 -0.01
N LEU A 215 -21.79 -8.94 -1.05
CA LEU A 215 -21.55 -7.51 -0.86
C LEU A 215 -22.91 -6.84 -0.80
N GLU A 216 -23.42 -6.65 0.43
CA GLU A 216 -24.49 -5.68 0.66
C GLU A 216 -24.14 -4.40 -0.12
N PRO A 217 -25.10 -3.78 -0.84
CA PRO A 217 -24.83 -2.56 -1.56
C PRO A 217 -24.16 -1.59 -0.60
N PHE A 218 -22.99 -1.10 -1.02
CA PHE A 218 -22.11 -0.27 -0.19
C PHE A 218 -22.91 0.78 0.57
N ASN A 219 -23.08 0.58 1.87
CA ASN A 219 -23.83 1.50 2.69
C ASN A 219 -22.93 2.69 2.97
N ARG A 220 -23.14 3.78 2.25
CA ARG A 220 -22.36 5.02 2.40
C ARG A 220 -22.31 5.51 3.84
N ASN A 221 -23.35 5.24 4.65
CA ASN A 221 -23.39 5.62 6.06
C ASN A 221 -22.40 4.84 6.95
N GLN A 222 -21.75 3.78 6.43
CA GLN A 222 -20.70 3.04 7.16
C GLN A 222 -19.31 3.67 7.00
N LEU A 223 -19.09 4.53 6.00
CA LEU A 223 -17.84 5.29 5.86
C LEU A 223 -17.85 6.59 6.67
N TYR A 224 -18.98 7.27 6.63
CA TYR A 224 -19.18 8.51 7.34
C TYR A 224 -19.60 8.15 8.76
N ASN A 225 -18.66 8.16 9.70
CA ASN A 225 -18.99 8.21 11.13
C ASN A 225 -19.60 9.59 11.46
N THR A 226 -20.75 9.89 10.86
CA THR A 226 -21.57 11.08 11.13
C THR A 226 -22.56 10.75 12.23
N GLN A 227 -22.08 10.14 13.32
CA GLN A 227 -22.79 10.35 14.57
C GLN A 227 -22.53 11.81 14.99
N SER A 228 -23.50 12.67 14.65
CA SER A 228 -23.76 13.98 15.27
C SER A 228 -22.69 15.08 15.15
N ASP A 229 -22.38 15.59 13.95
CA ASP A 229 -21.86 16.96 13.82
C ASP A 229 -22.90 17.88 13.15
N PRO A 230 -23.60 18.74 13.92
CA PRO A 230 -24.58 19.69 13.38
C PRO A 230 -23.96 20.84 12.57
N ARG A 231 -22.64 20.90 12.37
CA ARG A 231 -21.93 21.96 11.63
C ARG A 231 -21.73 21.66 10.13
N LEU A 232 -22.24 20.54 9.64
CA LEU A 232 -22.07 20.11 8.23
C LEU A 232 -23.29 20.40 7.33
N TYR A 233 -24.20 21.29 7.76
CA TYR A 233 -25.29 21.82 6.93
C TYR A 233 -25.32 23.36 6.98
#